data_AF-A0A8C0ENF3-F1
#
_entry.id   AF-A0A8C0ENF3-F1
#
_cell.length_a   1.000
_cell.length_b   1.000
_cell.length_c   1.000
_cell.angle_alpha   90.00
_cell.angle_beta   90.00
_cell.angle_gamma   90.00
#
_symmetry.space_group_name_H-M   'P 1'
#
loop_
_entity.id
_entity.type
_entity.pdbx_description
1 polymer ?
#
loop_
_entity_poly.entity_id
_entity_poly.type
_entity_poly.pdbx_seq_one_letter_code
_entity_poly.pdbx_strand_id
1 'polypeptide(L)'
;ILNPKHTSPCEAELQELVHQIDIMVNSKKVEWERKMKVLEAKMDIQNQELASAQSKLDQKGQEVFKNITFYTESIYSGSYLIFSKLTHIYEKLQSHHLKQKKVESREKCEESLEIPSELSHLCKKLKEFKAKSREWDKNGTICQNYLVYLDAQQKLLSEKCNLFQKQTQNYQFQISNKKQNQEEVITCGQTESEKDDWFIENLKATISEIVINKNKLEEENLKLREDLKMYQNQCQNMEAGFSEMRSELQSWDALWRRLQLECQQLHTELLKLREYNDMQENKIKHQSSCVHLTEQLENKNTELLLLAQSQEHQQEELNKIRNHVYQEEEQSHCSEQERMKTEISDLTEELHQKEITIATIMEKASLLERQLKMELEIKDKLLAKQQVCKEAKPSIDLSNEEHGNFTASIHKLEHENIRLQNSHVKLQNDTETSILGRLDTYGETKHSHQTHSKMQEKEESVISCYRSRCFSNLKFDNANMWSYLLVFTNHDFLFIAQSPPEISFLVTTEKFLQEEEKHTREFEERLNSHLEELQRYSENTLKKYARMQQSRHT
;
A
#
# COMPACT_ATOMS: atom_id res chain seq x y z
N ILE A 1 43.87 116.24 -45.07
CA ILE A 1 42.40 116.31 -45.26
C ILE A 1 41.95 114.91 -45.69
N LEU A 2 41.44 114.14 -44.73
CA LEU A 2 40.88 112.81 -44.93
C LEU A 2 39.45 112.98 -45.45
N ASN A 3 39.14 112.41 -46.61
CA ASN A 3 37.78 112.39 -47.13
C ASN A 3 37.00 111.26 -46.41
N PRO A 4 35.92 111.54 -45.66
CA PRO A 4 35.11 110.49 -45.09
C PRO A 4 34.32 109.85 -46.23
N LYS A 5 34.55 108.57 -46.50
CA LYS A 5 33.63 107.75 -47.30
C LYS A 5 32.30 107.73 -46.53
N HIS A 6 31.38 108.61 -46.89
CA HIS A 6 29.98 108.49 -46.47
C HIS A 6 29.44 107.19 -47.08
N THR A 7 29.32 106.15 -46.27
CA THR A 7 28.49 104.99 -46.58
C THR A 7 27.07 105.50 -46.83
N SER A 8 26.46 105.07 -47.95
CA SER A 8 25.09 105.47 -48.25
C SER A 8 24.14 104.92 -47.17
N PRO A 9 23.03 105.60 -46.84
CA PRO A 9 22.08 105.13 -45.82
C PRO A 9 21.61 103.67 -46.02
N CYS A 10 21.49 103.25 -47.29
CA CYS A 10 21.13 101.88 -47.68
C CYS A 10 22.17 100.83 -47.27
N GLU A 11 23.46 101.18 -47.29
CA GLU A 11 24.55 100.27 -46.89
C GLU A 11 24.57 100.04 -45.37
N ALA A 12 24.25 101.07 -44.59
CA ALA A 12 24.18 100.97 -43.13
C ALA A 12 22.98 100.14 -42.66
N GLU A 13 21.81 100.29 -43.29
CA GLU A 13 20.62 99.48 -43.01
C GLU A 13 20.84 98.00 -43.34
N LEU A 14 21.55 97.70 -44.44
CA LEU A 14 21.87 96.33 -44.82
C LEU A 14 22.87 95.68 -43.86
N GLN A 15 23.88 96.43 -43.40
CA GLN A 15 24.82 95.94 -42.37
C GLN A 15 24.13 95.67 -41.03
N GLU A 16 23.17 96.51 -40.64
CA GLU A 16 22.37 96.30 -39.42
C GLU A 16 21.46 95.06 -39.54
N LEU A 17 20.82 94.83 -40.69
CA LEU A 17 20.03 93.62 -40.93
C LEU A 17 20.88 92.35 -40.89
N VAL A 18 22.07 92.36 -41.50
CA VAL A 18 23.01 91.23 -41.42
C VAL A 18 23.43 90.98 -39.98
N HIS A 19 23.71 92.04 -39.21
CA HIS A 19 24.05 91.90 -37.80
C HIS A 19 22.92 91.29 -36.96
N GLN A 20 21.67 91.69 -37.21
CA GLN A 20 20.49 91.11 -36.54
C GLN A 20 20.27 89.64 -36.93
N ILE A 21 20.49 89.29 -38.20
CA ILE A 21 20.44 87.90 -38.66
C ILE A 21 21.52 87.07 -37.95
N ASP A 22 22.75 87.58 -37.85
CA ASP A 22 23.85 86.90 -37.16
C ASP A 22 23.56 86.68 -35.67
N ILE A 23 22.98 87.67 -34.98
CA ILE A 23 22.55 87.53 -33.59
C ILE A 23 21.46 86.46 -33.47
N MET A 24 20.46 86.48 -34.35
CA MET A 24 19.36 85.52 -34.34
C MET A 24 19.85 84.09 -34.61
N VAL A 25 20.70 83.91 -35.63
CA VAL A 25 21.28 82.62 -36.01
C VAL A 25 22.15 82.08 -34.88
N ASN A 26 23.01 82.91 -34.27
CA ASN A 26 23.81 82.51 -33.12
C ASN A 26 22.95 82.17 -31.90
N SER A 27 21.89 82.92 -31.63
CA SER A 27 20.95 82.59 -30.55
C SER A 27 20.28 81.24 -30.77
N LYS A 28 19.84 80.95 -32.00
CA LYS A 28 19.23 79.66 -32.37
C LYS A 28 20.22 78.50 -32.30
N LYS A 29 21.46 78.72 -32.76
CA LYS A 29 22.56 77.75 -32.63
C LYS A 29 22.79 77.38 -31.16
N VAL A 30 22.93 78.36 -30.28
CA VAL A 30 23.12 78.10 -28.84
C VAL A 30 21.91 77.41 -28.21
N GLU A 31 20.69 77.73 -28.64
CA GLU A 31 19.47 77.02 -28.21
C GLU A 31 19.52 75.53 -28.60
N TRP A 32 19.93 75.23 -29.84
CA TRP A 32 20.06 73.86 -30.33
C TRP A 32 21.19 73.10 -29.63
N GLU A 33 22.33 73.75 -29.39
CA GLU A 33 23.44 73.17 -28.62
C GLU A 33 23.01 72.81 -27.20
N ARG A 34 22.21 73.67 -26.53
CA ARG A 34 21.66 73.36 -25.20
C ARG A 34 20.69 72.17 -25.26
N LYS A 35 19.79 72.13 -26.25
CA LYS A 35 18.86 71.01 -26.44
C LYS A 35 19.60 69.70 -26.70
N MET A 36 20.67 69.74 -27.50
CA MET A 36 21.51 68.58 -27.79
C MET A 36 22.20 68.07 -26.52
N LYS A 37 22.81 68.95 -25.72
CA LYS A 37 23.43 68.57 -24.43
C LYS A 37 22.43 67.96 -23.45
N VAL A 38 21.19 68.47 -23.40
CA VAL A 38 20.15 67.89 -22.54
C VAL A 38 19.75 66.49 -23.02
N LEU A 39 19.63 66.27 -24.33
CA LEU A 39 19.33 64.94 -24.88
C LEU A 39 20.47 63.96 -24.65
N GLU A 40 21.72 64.39 -24.83
CA GLU A 40 22.92 63.62 -24.56
C GLU A 40 22.96 63.16 -23.10
N ALA A 41 22.78 64.08 -22.14
CA ALA A 41 22.73 63.74 -20.72
C ALA A 41 21.59 62.76 -20.37
N LYS A 42 20.43 62.88 -21.02
CA LYS A 42 19.32 61.93 -20.83
C LYS A 42 19.66 60.53 -21.34
N MET A 43 20.33 60.44 -22.49
CA MET A 43 20.79 59.18 -23.06
C MET A 43 21.84 58.53 -22.16
N ASP A 44 22.76 59.29 -21.60
CA ASP A 44 23.76 58.79 -20.65
C ASP A 44 23.13 58.21 -19.38
N ILE A 45 22.12 58.88 -18.81
CA ILE A 45 21.37 58.38 -17.66
C ILE A 45 20.67 57.06 -18.01
N GLN A 46 19.99 56.98 -19.15
CA GLN A 46 19.33 55.76 -19.59
C GLN A 46 20.31 54.60 -19.81
N ASN A 47 21.47 54.88 -20.42
CA ASN A 47 22.52 53.88 -20.60
C ASN A 47 23.07 53.38 -19.25
N GLN A 48 23.24 54.28 -18.28
CA GLN A 48 23.67 53.91 -16.93
C GLN A 48 22.62 53.06 -16.18
N GLU A 49 21.34 53.40 -16.31
CA GLU A 49 20.23 52.63 -15.73
C GLU A 49 20.13 51.23 -16.35
N LEU A 50 20.25 51.14 -17.68
CA LEU A 50 20.28 49.87 -18.40
C LEU A 50 21.46 49.00 -17.97
N ALA A 51 22.67 49.58 -17.87
CA ALA A 51 23.85 48.86 -17.39
C ALA A 51 23.66 48.33 -15.95
N SER A 52 23.03 49.13 -15.07
CA SER A 52 22.70 48.70 -13.72
C SER A 52 21.68 47.56 -13.69
N ALA A 53 20.63 47.64 -14.51
CA ALA A 53 19.62 46.59 -14.64
C ALA A 53 20.22 45.29 -15.18
N GLN A 54 21.06 45.38 -16.21
CA GLN A 54 21.79 44.26 -16.80
C GLN A 54 22.65 43.55 -15.75
N SER A 55 23.44 44.30 -14.98
CA SER A 55 24.30 43.74 -13.93
C SER A 55 23.50 43.01 -12.83
N LYS A 56 22.35 43.55 -12.43
CA LYS A 56 21.46 42.90 -11.45
C LYS A 56 20.86 41.59 -11.99
N LEU A 57 20.48 41.59 -13.27
CA LEU A 57 19.96 40.40 -13.93
C LEU A 57 21.05 39.32 -14.02
N ASP A 58 22.27 39.68 -14.39
CA ASP A 58 23.40 38.76 -14.47
C ASP A 58 23.73 38.16 -13.10
N GLN A 59 23.72 38.97 -12.04
CA GLN A 59 23.93 38.49 -10.68
C GLN A 59 22.85 37.47 -10.27
N LYS A 60 21.57 37.77 -10.55
CA LYS A 60 20.46 36.84 -10.28
C LYS A 60 20.55 35.58 -11.14
N GLY A 61 20.96 35.71 -12.40
CA GLY A 61 21.22 34.59 -13.30
C GLY A 61 22.28 33.65 -12.73
N GLN A 62 23.38 34.18 -12.21
CA GLN A 62 24.44 33.39 -11.57
C GLN A 62 23.96 32.70 -10.28
N GLU A 63 23.13 33.36 -9.46
CA GLU A 63 22.55 32.76 -8.24
C GLU A 63 21.62 31.59 -8.58
N VAL A 64 20.74 31.78 -9.57
CA VAL A 64 19.84 30.73 -10.06
C VAL A 64 20.65 29.56 -10.64
N PHE A 65 21.68 29.84 -11.43
CA PHE A 65 22.56 28.81 -11.98
C PHE A 65 23.22 27.98 -10.88
N LYS A 66 23.81 28.63 -9.87
CA LYS A 66 24.44 27.95 -8.72
C LYS A 66 23.43 27.09 -7.95
N ASN A 67 22.22 27.61 -7.71
CA ASN A 67 21.17 26.86 -7.02
C ASN A 67 20.75 25.62 -7.82
N ILE A 68 20.52 25.77 -9.13
CA ILE A 68 20.19 24.64 -10.01
C ILE A 68 21.31 23.60 -9.98
N THR A 69 22.57 24.00 -10.12
CA THR A 69 23.73 23.09 -10.05
C THR A 69 23.73 22.33 -8.72
N PHE A 70 23.58 23.02 -7.59
CA PHE A 70 23.54 22.40 -6.27
C PHE A 70 22.41 21.38 -6.12
N TYR A 71 21.19 21.72 -6.55
CA TYR A 71 20.05 20.79 -6.51
C TYR A 71 20.26 19.59 -7.44
N THR A 72 20.80 19.80 -8.63
CA THR A 72 21.08 18.70 -9.55
C THR A 72 22.15 17.76 -8.99
N GLU A 73 23.26 18.27 -8.45
CA GLU A 73 24.31 17.44 -7.82
C GLU A 73 23.79 16.68 -6.59
N SER A 74 22.93 17.30 -5.78
CA SER A 74 22.27 16.64 -4.64
C SER A 74 21.33 15.51 -5.09
N ILE A 75 20.55 15.73 -6.16
CA ILE A 75 19.67 14.72 -6.73
C ILE A 75 20.50 13.59 -7.37
N TYR A 76 21.56 13.90 -8.13
CA TYR A 76 22.41 12.90 -8.76
C TYR A 76 23.16 12.05 -7.73
N SER A 77 23.66 12.64 -6.64
CA SER A 77 24.34 11.90 -5.56
C SER A 77 23.38 11.02 -4.76
N GLY A 78 22.18 11.51 -4.42
CA GLY A 78 21.14 10.72 -3.76
C GLY A 78 20.61 9.59 -4.63
N SER A 79 20.40 9.88 -5.92
CA SER A 79 20.00 8.90 -6.93
C SER A 79 21.07 7.83 -7.13
N TYR A 80 22.35 8.21 -7.23
CA TYR A 80 23.47 7.28 -7.35
C TYR A 80 23.53 6.30 -6.16
N LEU A 81 23.31 6.78 -4.93
CA LEU A 81 23.27 5.91 -3.75
C LEU A 81 22.11 4.90 -3.80
N ILE A 82 20.94 5.32 -4.28
CA ILE A 82 19.78 4.44 -4.46
C ILE A 82 20.04 3.42 -5.57
N PHE A 83 20.62 3.87 -6.70
CA PHE A 83 20.99 3.00 -7.81
C PHE A 83 22.05 1.97 -7.39
N SER A 84 23.10 2.36 -6.66
CA SER A 84 24.10 1.41 -6.17
C SER A 84 23.51 0.37 -5.22
N LYS A 85 22.58 0.76 -4.32
CA LYS A 85 21.85 -0.18 -3.46
C LYS A 85 20.96 -1.13 -4.27
N LEU A 86 20.25 -0.60 -5.27
CA LEU A 86 19.38 -1.40 -6.14
C LEU A 86 20.19 -2.38 -7.00
N THR A 87 21.31 -1.93 -7.55
CA THR A 87 22.26 -2.78 -8.30
C THR A 87 22.80 -3.89 -7.41
N HIS A 88 23.22 -3.60 -6.17
CA HIS A 88 23.67 -4.63 -5.24
C HIS A 88 22.54 -5.65 -4.95
N ILE A 89 21.31 -5.19 -4.70
CA ILE A 89 20.18 -6.10 -4.45
C ILE A 89 19.92 -6.97 -5.70
N TYR A 90 20.02 -6.39 -6.89
CA TYR A 90 19.83 -7.09 -8.15
C TYR A 90 20.93 -8.13 -8.42
N GLU A 91 22.20 -7.80 -8.19
CA GLU A 91 23.33 -8.73 -8.31
C GLU A 91 23.23 -9.89 -7.31
N LYS A 92 22.75 -9.60 -6.09
CA LYS A 92 22.49 -10.62 -5.07
C LYS A 92 21.35 -11.55 -5.49
N LEU A 93 20.27 -11.01 -6.06
CA LEU A 93 19.16 -11.77 -6.61
C LEU A 93 19.59 -12.61 -7.82
N GLN A 94 20.38 -12.03 -8.72
CA GLN A 94 20.93 -12.73 -9.90
C GLN A 94 21.86 -13.87 -9.49
N SER A 95 22.69 -13.66 -8.47
CA SER A 95 23.52 -14.69 -7.87
C SER A 95 22.68 -15.80 -7.23
N HIS A 96 21.55 -15.45 -6.59
CA HIS A 96 20.59 -16.42 -6.06
C HIS A 96 19.93 -17.22 -7.20
N HIS A 97 19.47 -16.58 -8.26
CA HIS A 97 18.92 -17.25 -9.44
C HIS A 97 19.94 -18.16 -10.13
N LEU A 98 21.21 -17.76 -10.21
CA LEU A 98 22.26 -18.61 -10.80
C LEU A 98 22.58 -19.82 -9.91
N LYS A 99 22.56 -19.65 -8.58
CA LYS A 99 22.69 -20.75 -7.62
C LYS A 99 21.48 -21.68 -7.65
N GLN A 100 20.28 -21.12 -7.73
CA GLN A 100 19.01 -21.85 -7.86
C GLN A 100 18.95 -22.62 -9.18
N LYS A 101 19.36 -22.03 -10.31
CA LYS A 101 19.42 -22.70 -11.61
C LYS A 101 20.43 -23.85 -11.64
N LYS A 102 21.53 -23.77 -10.87
CA LYS A 102 22.46 -24.90 -10.67
C LYS A 102 21.83 -26.03 -9.84
N VAL A 103 21.02 -25.70 -8.84
CA VAL A 103 20.25 -26.68 -8.03
C VAL A 103 19.14 -27.31 -8.88
N GLU A 104 18.41 -26.50 -9.65
CA GLU A 104 17.29 -26.90 -10.51
C GLU A 104 17.75 -27.71 -11.74
N SER A 105 18.97 -27.46 -12.26
CA SER A 105 19.58 -28.30 -13.30
C SER A 105 19.98 -29.71 -12.84
N ARG A 106 19.95 -29.96 -11.52
CA ARG A 106 20.17 -31.29 -10.94
C ARG A 106 18.85 -32.02 -10.66
N GLU A 107 17.72 -31.32 -10.71
CA GLU A 107 16.45 -31.78 -10.15
C GLU A 107 15.26 -31.74 -11.13
N LYS A 108 15.41 -31.16 -12.33
CA LYS A 108 14.38 -31.16 -13.36
C LYS A 108 14.89 -31.73 -14.68
N CYS A 109 15.06 -33.05 -14.69
CA CYS A 109 14.78 -33.86 -15.87
C CYS A 109 13.39 -34.48 -15.74
N GLU A 110 12.40 -33.72 -15.27
CA GLU A 110 11.00 -34.13 -15.26
C GLU A 110 10.11 -32.88 -15.12
N GLU A 111 9.19 -32.76 -16.08
CA GLU A 111 8.00 -31.89 -16.14
C GLU A 111 8.06 -30.36 -16.39
N SER A 112 7.49 -30.04 -17.56
CA SER A 112 6.69 -28.85 -17.95
C SER A 112 7.45 -27.52 -18.17
N LEU A 113 7.66 -27.04 -19.41
CA LEU A 113 6.69 -26.37 -20.30
C LEU A 113 5.73 -25.43 -19.54
N GLU A 114 6.09 -24.14 -19.44
CA GLU A 114 5.19 -22.96 -19.57
C GLU A 114 5.78 -21.64 -19.02
N ILE A 115 6.94 -21.13 -19.48
CA ILE A 115 7.17 -19.67 -19.49
C ILE A 115 7.94 -19.19 -20.74
N PRO A 116 7.32 -19.10 -21.94
CA PRO A 116 7.96 -18.49 -23.12
C PRO A 116 7.52 -17.03 -23.40
N SER A 117 6.41 -16.57 -22.82
CA SER A 117 5.71 -15.35 -23.27
C SER A 117 6.33 -14.04 -22.76
N GLU A 118 6.73 -13.98 -21.49
CA GLU A 118 7.28 -12.75 -20.88
C GLU A 118 8.69 -12.42 -21.38
N LEU A 119 9.51 -13.46 -21.57
CA LEU A 119 10.88 -13.33 -22.07
C LEU A 119 10.89 -12.95 -23.57
N SER A 120 9.89 -13.43 -24.33
CA SER A 120 9.63 -13.03 -25.71
C SER A 120 9.22 -11.55 -25.81
N HIS A 121 8.33 -11.09 -24.92
CA HIS A 121 7.90 -9.69 -24.87
C HIS A 121 9.05 -8.73 -24.52
N LEU A 122 9.88 -9.06 -23.53
CA LEU A 122 11.06 -8.25 -23.18
C LEU A 122 12.09 -8.22 -24.30
N CYS A 123 12.33 -9.35 -24.98
CA CYS A 123 13.20 -9.40 -26.16
C CYS A 123 12.69 -8.51 -27.30
N LYS A 124 11.36 -8.49 -27.52
CA LYS A 124 10.73 -7.63 -28.54
C LYS A 124 10.91 -6.15 -28.19
N LYS A 125 10.65 -5.77 -26.94
CA LYS A 125 10.82 -4.39 -26.45
C LYS A 125 12.28 -3.91 -26.52
N LEU A 126 13.25 -4.80 -26.26
CA LEU A 126 14.67 -4.49 -26.41
C LEU A 126 15.05 -4.25 -27.87
N LYS A 127 14.50 -5.02 -28.81
CA LYS A 127 14.69 -4.80 -30.25
C LYS A 127 14.09 -3.46 -30.70
N GLU A 128 12.93 -3.07 -30.17
CA GLU A 128 12.31 -1.76 -30.45
C GLU A 128 13.15 -0.59 -29.93
N PHE A 129 13.69 -0.67 -28.71
CA PHE A 129 14.60 0.37 -28.20
C PHE A 129 15.90 0.46 -28.99
N LYS A 130 16.46 -0.67 -29.43
CA LYS A 130 17.63 -0.67 -30.32
C LYS A 130 17.32 -0.03 -31.68
N ALA A 131 16.12 -0.24 -32.22
CA ALA A 131 15.70 0.40 -33.47
C ALA A 131 15.55 1.92 -33.29
N LYS A 132 14.90 2.37 -32.21
CA LYS A 132 14.77 3.80 -31.88
C LYS A 132 16.10 4.48 -31.64
N SER A 133 17.05 3.82 -30.96
CA SER A 133 18.40 4.36 -30.77
C SER A 133 19.09 4.65 -32.10
N ARG A 134 19.00 3.72 -33.06
CA ARG A 134 19.60 3.90 -34.40
C ARG A 134 18.95 5.03 -35.19
N GLU A 135 17.67 5.33 -34.93
CA GLU A 135 16.96 6.44 -35.56
C GLU A 135 17.42 7.79 -34.97
N TRP A 136 17.60 7.86 -33.65
CA TRP A 136 18.22 9.02 -33.00
C TRP A 136 19.66 9.26 -33.48
N ASP A 137 20.44 8.22 -33.71
CA ASP A 137 21.80 8.35 -34.26
C ASP A 137 21.78 8.93 -35.70
N LYS A 138 20.80 8.52 -36.52
CA LYS A 138 20.60 9.10 -37.87
C LYS A 138 20.18 10.57 -37.79
N ASN A 139 19.26 10.91 -36.89
CA ASN A 139 18.84 12.30 -36.67
C ASN A 139 20.01 13.17 -36.18
N GLY A 140 20.85 12.64 -35.28
CA GLY A 140 22.09 13.30 -34.87
C GLY A 140 23.03 13.56 -36.04
N THR A 141 23.16 12.59 -36.95
CA THR A 141 23.99 12.74 -38.17
C THR A 141 23.42 13.81 -39.11
N ILE A 142 22.10 13.88 -39.28
CA ILE A 142 21.43 14.90 -40.10
C ILE A 142 21.66 16.30 -39.52
N CYS A 143 21.48 16.47 -38.21
CA CYS A 143 21.75 17.73 -37.53
C CYS A 143 23.22 18.14 -37.67
N GLN A 144 24.15 17.19 -37.54
CA GLN A 144 25.57 17.44 -37.72
C GLN A 144 25.89 17.89 -39.16
N ASN A 145 25.29 17.25 -40.16
CA ASN A 145 25.47 17.64 -41.57
C ASN A 145 24.89 19.03 -41.86
N TYR A 146 23.75 19.37 -41.24
CA TYR A 146 23.16 20.71 -41.37
C TYR A 146 24.09 21.78 -40.76
N LEU A 147 24.73 21.50 -39.62
CA LEU A 147 25.73 22.40 -39.03
C LEU A 147 26.96 22.58 -39.94
N VAL A 148 27.46 21.50 -40.53
CA VAL A 148 28.58 21.56 -41.49
C VAL A 148 28.21 22.37 -42.74
N TYR A 149 26.99 22.22 -43.23
CA TYR A 149 26.47 23.01 -44.35
C TYR A 149 26.41 24.51 -44.01
N LEU A 150 25.89 24.85 -42.82
CA LEU A 150 25.84 26.25 -42.36
C LEU A 150 27.24 26.86 -42.19
N ASP A 151 28.20 26.11 -41.63
CA ASP A 151 29.60 26.55 -41.52
C ASP A 151 30.23 26.80 -42.90
N ALA A 152 29.96 25.92 -43.88
CA ALA A 152 30.45 26.09 -45.25
C ALA A 152 29.83 27.34 -45.92
N GLN A 153 28.54 27.60 -45.70
CA GLN A 153 27.91 28.84 -46.20
C GLN A 153 28.49 30.09 -45.55
N GLN A 154 28.74 30.07 -44.24
CA GLN A 154 29.37 31.18 -43.53
C GLN A 154 30.77 31.47 -44.07
N LYS A 155 31.58 30.44 -44.34
CA LYS A 155 32.90 30.58 -44.96
C LYS A 155 32.81 31.17 -46.37
N LEU A 156 31.89 30.70 -47.20
CA LEU A 156 31.69 31.22 -48.55
C LEU A 156 31.27 32.71 -48.53
N LEU A 157 30.39 33.09 -47.61
CA LEU A 157 30.00 34.49 -47.39
C LEU A 157 31.19 35.35 -46.95
N SER A 158 32.02 34.84 -46.04
CA SER A 158 33.25 35.52 -45.60
C SER A 158 34.24 35.73 -46.75
N GLU A 159 34.45 34.73 -47.59
CA GLU A 159 35.30 34.85 -48.79
C GLU A 159 34.77 35.90 -49.77
N LYS A 160 33.45 35.94 -50.01
CA LYS A 160 32.84 36.98 -50.85
C LYS A 160 33.02 38.38 -50.26
N CYS A 161 32.84 38.56 -48.96
CA CYS A 161 33.08 39.83 -48.29
C CYS A 161 34.54 40.29 -48.45
N ASN A 162 35.51 39.38 -48.31
CA ASN A 162 36.92 39.68 -48.53
C ASN A 162 37.22 40.09 -49.98
N LEU A 163 36.57 39.46 -50.97
CA LEU A 163 36.71 39.84 -52.38
C LEU A 163 36.17 41.25 -52.63
N PHE A 164 34.98 41.58 -52.12
CA PHE A 164 34.41 42.92 -52.24
C PHE A 164 35.28 43.98 -51.56
N GLN A 165 35.86 43.66 -50.41
CA GLN A 165 36.78 44.55 -49.73
C GLN A 165 38.04 44.82 -50.56
N LYS A 166 38.65 43.79 -51.15
CA LYS A 166 39.80 43.94 -52.06
C LYS A 166 39.45 44.74 -53.32
N GLN A 167 38.28 44.51 -53.89
CA GLN A 167 37.79 45.26 -55.05
C GLN A 167 37.59 46.74 -54.72
N THR A 168 37.04 47.05 -53.54
CA THR A 168 36.87 48.42 -53.05
C THR A 168 38.22 49.12 -52.87
N GLN A 169 39.20 48.45 -52.27
CA GLN A 169 40.57 48.98 -52.14
C GLN A 169 41.21 49.25 -53.50
N ASN A 170 40.99 48.38 -54.49
CA ASN A 170 41.49 48.58 -55.85
C ASN A 170 40.89 49.83 -56.51
N TYR A 171 39.57 50.01 -56.42
CA TYR A 171 38.94 51.24 -56.94
C TYR A 171 39.45 52.49 -56.24
N GLN A 172 39.66 52.44 -54.92
CA GLN A 172 40.20 53.56 -54.16
C GLN A 172 41.61 53.94 -54.66
N PHE A 173 42.46 52.95 -54.95
CA PHE A 173 43.79 53.14 -55.52
C PHE A 173 43.76 53.71 -56.95
N GLN A 174 42.83 53.25 -57.78
CA GLN A 174 42.65 53.81 -59.13
C GLN A 174 42.20 55.28 -59.09
N ILE A 175 41.33 55.64 -58.15
CA ILE A 175 40.87 57.02 -57.95
C ILE A 175 42.03 57.92 -57.47
N SER A 176 42.88 57.45 -56.56
CA SER A 176 44.06 58.22 -56.12
C SER A 176 45.08 58.43 -57.25
N ASN A 177 45.34 57.42 -58.08
CA ASN A 177 46.24 57.57 -59.23
C ASN A 177 45.70 58.55 -60.28
N LYS A 178 44.39 58.53 -60.55
CA LYS A 178 43.78 59.49 -61.49
C LYS A 178 43.84 60.93 -60.99
N LYS A 179 43.74 61.17 -59.68
CA LYS A 179 43.92 62.50 -59.09
C LYS A 179 45.35 63.02 -59.27
N GLN A 180 46.35 62.16 -59.10
CA GLN A 180 47.76 62.53 -59.27
C GLN A 180 48.09 62.83 -60.76
N ASN A 181 47.51 62.09 -61.69
CA ASN A 181 47.68 62.32 -63.13
C ASN A 181 46.96 63.58 -63.66
N GLN A 182 45.95 64.10 -62.95
CA GLN A 182 45.28 65.36 -63.31
C GLN A 182 46.06 66.61 -62.87
N GLU A 183 46.97 66.48 -61.87
CA GLU A 183 47.86 67.58 -61.47
C GLU A 183 49.02 67.81 -62.46
N GLU A 184 49.38 66.82 -63.30
CA GLU A 184 50.49 66.95 -64.27
C GLU A 184 50.06 67.37 -65.70
N VAL A 185 48.76 67.40 -66.03
CA VAL A 185 48.27 67.64 -67.41
C VAL A 185 47.57 69.01 -67.54
N ILE A 186 48.24 70.07 -67.09
CA ILE A 186 47.87 71.47 -67.41
C ILE A 186 49.03 72.17 -68.10
N THR A 187 49.54 71.59 -69.18
CA THR A 187 50.36 72.35 -70.14
C THR A 187 50.34 71.65 -71.51
N CYS A 188 49.62 72.22 -72.47
CA CYS A 188 50.08 72.48 -73.85
C CYS A 188 48.87 72.77 -74.76
N GLY A 189 48.94 73.87 -75.52
CA GLY A 189 47.89 74.34 -76.41
C GLY A 189 47.98 73.85 -77.86
N GLN A 190 47.02 74.37 -78.65
CA GLN A 190 46.91 74.43 -80.12
C GLN A 190 46.24 73.25 -80.86
N THR A 191 44.98 73.41 -81.31
CA THR A 191 44.52 73.58 -82.73
C THR A 191 42.98 73.46 -82.80
N GLU A 192 42.29 74.59 -83.00
CA GLU A 192 40.85 74.83 -82.71
C GLU A 192 39.88 74.44 -83.85
N SER A 193 40.00 73.25 -84.46
CA SER A 193 38.92 72.80 -85.38
C SER A 193 38.76 71.28 -85.44
N GLU A 194 39.82 70.51 -85.67
CA GLU A 194 39.72 69.03 -85.68
C GLU A 194 39.72 68.43 -84.26
N LYS A 195 40.33 69.13 -83.30
CA LYS A 195 40.31 68.72 -81.89
C LYS A 195 38.91 68.85 -81.32
N ASP A 196 38.18 69.90 -81.68
CA ASP A 196 36.84 70.17 -81.14
C ASP A 196 35.84 69.11 -81.59
N ASP A 197 35.89 68.67 -82.85
CA ASP A 197 35.04 67.56 -83.34
C ASP A 197 35.36 66.23 -82.63
N TRP A 198 36.65 65.90 -82.43
CA TRP A 198 37.05 64.71 -81.68
C TRP A 198 36.66 64.79 -80.18
N PHE A 199 36.81 65.96 -79.55
CA PHE A 199 36.38 66.20 -78.17
C PHE A 199 34.86 66.09 -78.04
N ILE A 200 34.10 66.64 -78.99
CA ILE A 200 32.64 66.53 -79.04
C ILE A 200 32.22 65.06 -79.17
N GLU A 201 32.85 64.28 -80.04
CA GLU A 201 32.51 62.88 -80.22
C GLU A 201 32.88 62.03 -79.00
N ASN A 202 34.02 62.31 -78.34
CA ASN A 202 34.41 61.68 -77.08
C ASN A 202 33.45 62.03 -75.93
N LEU A 203 32.98 63.29 -75.86
CA LEU A 203 31.96 63.71 -74.91
C LEU A 203 30.62 63.00 -75.17
N LYS A 204 30.18 62.87 -76.42
CA LYS A 204 28.97 62.12 -76.77
C LYS A 204 29.08 60.63 -76.40
N ALA A 205 30.22 60.00 -76.65
CA ALA A 205 30.46 58.60 -76.26
C ALA A 205 30.41 58.45 -74.73
N THR A 206 31.05 59.35 -73.99
CA THR A 206 31.03 59.37 -72.52
C THR A 206 29.61 59.59 -71.98
N ILE A 207 28.85 60.53 -72.56
CA ILE A 207 27.45 60.76 -72.18
C ILE A 207 26.60 59.52 -72.45
N SER A 208 26.78 58.86 -73.60
CA SER A 208 26.06 57.64 -73.96
C SER A 208 26.36 56.50 -72.96
N GLU A 209 27.61 56.35 -72.55
CA GLU A 209 28.02 55.38 -71.54
C GLU A 209 27.44 55.70 -70.16
N ILE A 210 27.41 56.98 -69.75
CA ILE A 210 26.76 57.43 -68.50
C ILE A 210 25.27 57.12 -68.52
N VAL A 211 24.58 57.37 -69.64
CA VAL A 211 23.15 57.06 -69.79
C VAL A 211 22.89 55.56 -69.66
N ILE A 212 23.71 54.72 -70.31
CA ILE A 212 23.60 53.26 -70.19
C ILE A 212 23.83 52.81 -68.74
N ASN A 213 24.86 53.33 -68.07
CA ASN A 213 25.17 52.98 -66.69
C ASN A 213 24.08 53.45 -65.72
N LYS A 214 23.51 54.63 -65.95
CA LYS A 214 22.36 55.14 -65.18
C LYS A 214 21.16 54.20 -65.31
N ASN A 215 20.81 53.78 -66.52
CA ASN A 215 19.68 52.88 -66.75
C ASN A 215 19.88 51.52 -66.07
N LYS A 216 21.11 50.96 -66.13
CA LYS A 216 21.45 49.71 -65.40
C LYS A 216 21.31 49.87 -63.89
N LEU A 217 21.78 50.99 -63.34
CA LEU A 217 21.65 51.27 -61.90
C LEU A 217 20.18 51.45 -61.49
N GLU A 218 19.35 52.03 -62.35
CA GLU A 218 17.90 52.15 -62.12
C GLU A 218 17.22 50.77 -62.13
N GLU A 219 17.60 49.87 -63.04
CA GLU A 219 17.10 48.48 -63.08
C GLU A 219 17.51 47.68 -61.84
N GLU A 220 18.78 47.75 -61.43
CA GLU A 220 19.27 47.12 -60.21
C GLU A 220 18.56 47.66 -58.96
N ASN A 221 18.31 48.98 -58.90
CA ASN A 221 17.55 49.58 -57.80
C ASN A 221 16.10 49.11 -57.77
N LEU A 222 15.45 48.94 -58.93
CA LEU A 222 14.09 48.42 -59.00
C LEU A 222 14.05 46.98 -58.48
N LYS A 223 14.99 46.14 -58.91
CA LYS A 223 15.10 44.76 -58.46
C LYS A 223 15.34 44.66 -56.94
N LEU A 224 16.25 45.47 -56.40
CA LEU A 224 16.50 45.51 -54.95
C LEU A 224 15.26 45.95 -54.16
N ARG A 225 14.43 46.86 -54.69
CA ARG A 225 13.16 47.24 -54.05
C ARG A 225 12.15 46.10 -54.05
N GLU A 226 12.08 45.34 -55.14
CA GLU A 226 11.21 44.16 -55.23
C GLU A 226 11.66 43.06 -54.26
N ASP A 227 12.96 42.78 -54.20
CA ASP A 227 13.54 41.82 -53.26
C ASP A 227 13.28 42.25 -51.80
N LEU A 228 13.49 43.53 -51.46
CA LEU A 228 13.17 44.07 -50.14
C LEU A 228 11.69 43.90 -49.78
N LYS A 229 10.79 44.16 -50.72
CA LYS A 229 9.35 43.97 -50.51
C LYS A 229 9.01 42.50 -50.28
N MET A 230 9.64 41.59 -51.03
CA MET A 230 9.48 40.15 -50.87
C MET A 230 9.94 39.68 -49.50
N TYR A 231 11.14 40.09 -49.05
CA TYR A 231 11.64 39.77 -47.71
C TYR A 231 10.77 40.37 -46.59
N GLN A 232 10.28 41.59 -46.76
CA GLN A 232 9.37 42.22 -45.81
C GLN A 232 8.07 41.40 -45.65
N ASN A 233 7.48 40.95 -46.75
CA ASN A 233 6.29 40.09 -46.71
C ASN A 233 6.59 38.74 -46.05
N GLN A 234 7.76 38.15 -46.31
CA GLN A 234 8.16 36.90 -45.63
C GLN A 234 8.29 37.09 -44.12
N CYS A 235 8.90 38.20 -43.66
CA CYS A 235 9.00 38.52 -42.25
C CYS A 235 7.62 38.66 -41.60
N GLN A 236 6.68 39.35 -42.25
CA GLN A 236 5.30 39.52 -41.76
C GLN A 236 4.57 38.17 -41.67
N ASN A 237 4.73 37.30 -42.67
CA ASN A 237 4.12 35.97 -42.65
C ASN A 237 4.69 35.09 -41.52
N MET A 238 6.01 35.14 -41.30
CA MET A 238 6.62 34.43 -40.18
C MET A 238 6.15 34.98 -38.83
N GLU A 239 6.04 36.31 -38.69
CA GLU A 239 5.54 36.96 -37.48
C GLU A 239 4.07 36.59 -37.18
N ALA A 240 3.24 36.49 -38.22
CA ALA A 240 1.87 35.98 -38.10
C ALA A 240 1.85 34.52 -37.61
N GLY A 241 2.64 33.63 -38.22
CA GLY A 241 2.75 32.24 -37.79
C GLY A 241 3.28 32.08 -36.36
N PHE A 242 4.24 32.90 -35.94
CA PHE A 242 4.70 32.92 -34.54
C PHE A 242 3.62 33.42 -33.58
N SER A 243 2.78 34.36 -34.03
CA SER A 243 1.67 34.86 -33.21
C SER A 243 0.59 33.80 -33.00
N GLU A 244 0.30 33.00 -34.02
CA GLU A 244 -0.59 31.84 -33.94
C GLU A 244 -0.03 30.74 -33.02
N MET A 245 1.22 30.33 -33.21
CA MET A 245 1.88 29.37 -32.32
C MET A 245 1.86 29.82 -30.85
N ARG A 246 2.01 31.13 -30.62
CA ARG A 246 1.95 31.71 -29.27
C ARG A 246 0.54 31.63 -28.67
N SER A 247 -0.50 31.91 -29.46
CA SER A 247 -1.88 31.82 -28.97
C SER A 247 -2.28 30.36 -28.68
N GLU A 248 -1.85 29.42 -29.50
CA GLU A 248 -2.01 27.99 -29.23
C GLU A 248 -1.33 27.58 -27.93
N LEU A 249 -0.06 27.96 -27.74
CA LEU A 249 0.67 27.65 -26.51
C LEU A 249 -0.01 28.22 -25.26
N GLN A 250 -0.57 29.44 -25.36
CA GLN A 250 -1.36 30.02 -24.27
C GLN A 250 -2.66 29.25 -24.00
N SER A 251 -3.31 28.73 -25.05
CA SER A 251 -4.50 27.88 -24.87
C SER A 251 -4.16 26.56 -24.16
N TRP A 252 -3.02 25.96 -24.48
CA TRP A 252 -2.50 24.77 -23.80
C TRP A 252 -2.16 25.04 -22.33
N ASP A 253 -1.52 26.16 -22.01
CA ASP A 253 -1.26 26.55 -20.61
C ASP A 253 -2.58 26.71 -19.83
N ALA A 254 -3.60 27.32 -20.44
CA ALA A 254 -4.92 27.47 -19.83
C ALA A 254 -5.63 26.12 -19.60
N LEU A 255 -5.50 25.17 -20.52
CA LEU A 255 -6.00 23.79 -20.33
C LEU A 255 -5.24 23.05 -19.23
N TRP A 256 -3.91 23.16 -19.21
CA TRP A 256 -3.08 22.53 -18.20
C TRP A 256 -3.41 23.03 -16.79
N ARG A 257 -3.59 24.34 -16.61
CA ARG A 257 -4.03 24.92 -15.34
C ARG A 257 -5.40 24.41 -14.88
N ARG A 258 -6.34 24.21 -15.81
CA ARG A 258 -7.65 23.61 -15.51
C ARG A 258 -7.52 22.17 -15.05
N LEU A 259 -6.77 21.35 -15.79
CA LEU A 259 -6.52 19.96 -15.41
C LEU A 259 -5.84 19.85 -14.04
N GLN A 260 -4.86 20.72 -13.76
CA GLN A 260 -4.18 20.77 -12.48
C GLN A 260 -5.16 21.09 -11.33
N LEU A 261 -6.08 22.02 -11.54
CA LEU A 261 -7.11 22.36 -10.56
C LEU A 261 -8.08 21.19 -10.32
N GLU A 262 -8.52 20.51 -11.38
CA GLU A 262 -9.35 19.31 -11.27
C GLU A 262 -8.64 18.18 -10.50
N CYS A 263 -7.35 17.96 -10.76
CA CYS A 263 -6.55 16.99 -9.99
C CYS A 263 -6.51 17.35 -8.49
N GLN A 264 -6.37 18.63 -8.15
CA GLN A 264 -6.39 19.09 -6.75
C GLN A 264 -7.77 18.89 -6.11
N GLN A 265 -8.84 19.15 -6.84
CA GLN A 265 -10.22 18.92 -6.39
C GLN A 265 -10.48 17.43 -6.14
N LEU A 266 -10.12 16.57 -7.09
CA LEU A 266 -10.26 15.12 -6.93
C LEU A 266 -9.43 14.58 -5.77
N HIS A 267 -8.22 15.10 -5.56
CA HIS A 267 -7.41 14.72 -4.41
C HIS A 267 -8.09 15.09 -3.08
N THR A 268 -8.72 16.25 -3.03
CA THR A 268 -9.49 16.71 -1.86
C THR A 268 -10.71 15.83 -1.61
N GLU A 269 -11.46 15.47 -2.64
CA GLU A 269 -12.61 14.55 -2.53
C GLU A 269 -12.19 13.14 -2.09
N LEU A 270 -11.07 12.62 -2.60
CA LEU A 270 -10.52 11.34 -2.14
C LEU A 270 -10.12 11.37 -0.67
N LEU A 271 -9.61 12.51 -0.17
CA LEU A 271 -9.30 12.68 1.25
C LEU A 271 -10.57 12.60 2.10
N LYS A 272 -11.64 13.29 1.70
CA LYS A 272 -12.95 13.23 2.38
C LYS A 272 -13.55 11.82 2.39
N LEU A 273 -13.46 11.10 1.27
CA LEU A 273 -13.95 9.71 1.18
C LEU A 273 -13.14 8.76 2.08
N ARG A 274 -11.82 8.98 2.19
CA ARG A 274 -10.98 8.23 3.13
C ARG A 274 -11.41 8.48 4.57
N GLU A 275 -11.57 9.74 4.97
CA GLU A 275 -12.04 10.10 6.31
C GLU A 275 -13.40 9.49 6.64
N TYR A 276 -14.33 9.49 5.68
CA TYR A 276 -15.63 8.83 5.81
C TYR A 276 -15.50 7.30 6.00
N ASN A 277 -14.66 6.65 5.22
CA ASN A 277 -14.40 5.20 5.36
C ASN A 277 -13.75 4.87 6.70
N ASP A 278 -12.79 5.67 7.17
CA ASP A 278 -12.14 5.47 8.47
C ASP A 278 -13.17 5.61 9.61
N MET A 279 -14.08 6.58 9.52
CA MET A 279 -15.18 6.73 10.48
C MET A 279 -16.13 5.51 10.48
N GLN A 280 -16.46 4.96 9.30
CA GLN A 280 -17.28 3.74 9.20
C GLN A 280 -16.55 2.51 9.74
N GLU A 281 -15.26 2.34 9.42
CA GLU A 281 -14.46 1.22 9.91
C GLU A 281 -14.33 1.25 11.43
N ASN A 282 -14.12 2.43 12.02
CA ASN A 282 -14.11 2.61 13.47
C ASN A 282 -15.46 2.25 14.09
N LYS A 283 -16.58 2.67 13.47
CA LYS A 283 -17.92 2.30 13.91
C LYS A 283 -18.13 0.78 13.90
N ILE A 284 -17.70 0.11 12.84
CA ILE A 284 -17.78 -1.36 12.73
C ILE A 284 -16.92 -2.04 13.80
N LYS A 285 -15.68 -1.57 14.04
CA LYS A 285 -14.79 -2.12 15.09
C LYS A 285 -15.38 -1.97 16.50
N HIS A 286 -16.00 -0.83 16.79
CA HIS A 286 -16.70 -0.65 18.07
C HIS A 286 -17.91 -1.59 18.20
N GLN A 287 -18.67 -1.76 17.12
CA GLN A 287 -19.83 -2.63 17.11
C GLN A 287 -19.43 -4.11 17.24
N SER A 288 -18.37 -4.57 16.57
CA SER A 288 -17.88 -5.95 16.70
C SER A 288 -17.35 -6.25 18.10
N SER A 289 -16.65 -5.30 18.73
CA SER A 289 -16.19 -5.44 20.11
C SER A 289 -17.36 -5.56 21.10
N CYS A 290 -18.44 -4.81 20.86
CA CYS A 290 -19.67 -4.89 21.66
C CYS A 290 -20.37 -6.26 21.51
N VAL A 291 -20.45 -6.77 20.28
CA VAL A 291 -21.01 -8.11 20.00
C VAL A 291 -20.20 -9.20 20.69
N HIS A 292 -18.87 -9.16 20.59
CA HIS A 292 -17.98 -10.14 21.24
C HIS A 292 -18.12 -10.14 22.77
N LEU A 293 -18.26 -8.96 23.40
CA LEU A 293 -18.52 -8.87 24.84
C LEU A 293 -19.88 -9.46 25.23
N THR A 294 -20.88 -9.29 24.38
CA THR A 294 -22.24 -9.82 24.60
C THR A 294 -22.24 -11.34 24.49
N GLU A 295 -21.58 -11.90 23.47
CA GLU A 295 -21.44 -13.35 23.27
C GLU A 295 -20.63 -13.99 24.41
N GLN A 296 -19.56 -13.35 24.89
CA GLN A 296 -18.85 -13.84 26.09
C GLN A 296 -19.73 -13.82 27.35
N LEU A 297 -20.57 -12.80 27.52
CA LEU A 297 -21.49 -12.72 28.65
C LEU A 297 -22.55 -13.83 28.58
N GLU A 298 -23.14 -14.06 27.41
CA GLU A 298 -24.09 -15.14 27.17
C GLU A 298 -23.46 -16.52 27.44
N ASN A 299 -22.23 -16.76 26.98
CA ASN A 299 -21.52 -18.01 27.23
C ASN A 299 -21.22 -18.23 28.72
N LYS A 300 -20.83 -17.19 29.47
CA LYS A 300 -20.66 -17.32 30.92
C LYS A 300 -21.98 -17.58 31.63
N ASN A 301 -23.08 -17.00 31.15
CA ASN A 301 -24.41 -17.26 31.68
C ASN A 301 -24.84 -18.72 31.44
N THR A 302 -24.55 -19.30 30.28
CA THR A 302 -24.87 -20.72 30.01
C THR A 302 -24.02 -21.67 30.86
N GLU A 303 -22.73 -21.37 31.07
CA GLU A 303 -21.87 -22.10 32.00
C GLU A 303 -22.39 -22.05 33.44
N LEU A 304 -22.82 -20.88 33.92
CA LEU A 304 -23.42 -20.74 35.24
C LEU A 304 -24.72 -21.52 35.37
N LEU A 305 -25.54 -21.57 34.31
CA LEU A 305 -26.78 -22.35 34.30
C LEU A 305 -26.50 -23.85 34.40
N LEU A 306 -25.52 -24.37 33.66
CA LEU A 306 -25.08 -25.76 33.74
C LEU A 306 -24.50 -26.10 35.12
N LEU A 307 -23.72 -25.18 35.70
CA LEU A 307 -23.18 -25.36 37.04
C LEU A 307 -24.31 -25.41 38.08
N ALA A 308 -25.30 -24.53 37.99
CA ALA A 308 -26.48 -24.54 38.86
C ALA A 308 -27.26 -25.86 38.75
N GLN A 309 -27.49 -26.37 37.54
CA GLN A 309 -28.12 -27.67 37.33
C GLN A 309 -27.30 -28.82 37.92
N SER A 310 -25.97 -28.80 37.76
CA SER A 310 -25.10 -29.81 38.35
C SER A 310 -25.12 -29.78 39.88
N GLN A 311 -25.19 -28.58 40.47
CA GLN A 311 -25.29 -28.39 41.91
C GLN A 311 -26.64 -28.88 42.44
N GLU A 312 -27.73 -28.62 41.72
CA GLU A 312 -29.06 -29.13 42.05
C GLU A 312 -29.10 -30.66 42.01
N HIS A 313 -28.52 -31.28 40.97
CA HIS A 313 -28.37 -32.73 40.90
C HIS A 313 -27.53 -33.28 42.07
N GLN A 314 -26.39 -32.65 42.40
CA GLN A 314 -25.60 -33.04 43.56
C GLN A 314 -26.39 -32.93 44.86
N GLN A 315 -27.21 -31.89 45.01
CA GLN A 315 -28.07 -31.69 46.18
C GLN A 315 -29.17 -32.76 46.27
N GLU A 316 -29.78 -33.14 45.15
CA GLU A 316 -30.75 -34.25 45.09
C GLU A 316 -30.11 -35.58 45.52
N GLU A 317 -28.92 -35.89 45.03
CA GLU A 317 -28.20 -37.11 45.41
C GLU A 317 -27.85 -37.11 46.90
N LEU A 318 -27.39 -35.97 47.45
CA LEU A 318 -27.15 -35.84 48.89
C LEU A 318 -28.43 -36.02 49.72
N ASN A 319 -29.57 -35.52 49.24
CA ASN A 319 -30.85 -35.71 49.90
C ASN A 319 -31.31 -37.18 49.84
N LYS A 320 -31.08 -37.89 48.73
CA LYS A 320 -31.34 -39.34 48.62
C LYS A 320 -30.50 -40.15 49.60
N ILE A 321 -29.20 -39.90 49.66
CA ILE A 321 -28.28 -40.56 50.61
C ILE A 321 -28.72 -40.28 52.03
N ARG A 322 -29.02 -39.02 52.36
CA ARG A 322 -29.50 -38.64 53.69
C ARG A 322 -30.76 -39.41 54.08
N ASN A 323 -31.76 -39.46 53.20
CA ASN A 323 -33.01 -40.17 53.48
C ASN A 323 -32.78 -41.67 53.66
N HIS A 324 -31.91 -42.28 52.86
CA HIS A 324 -31.57 -43.70 52.99
C HIS A 324 -30.95 -44.02 54.36
N VAL A 325 -30.02 -43.18 54.83
CA VAL A 325 -29.41 -43.33 56.17
C VAL A 325 -30.45 -43.23 57.29
N TYR A 326 -31.36 -42.26 57.23
CA TYR A 326 -32.44 -42.15 58.22
C TYR A 326 -33.34 -43.40 58.23
N GLN A 327 -33.64 -43.95 57.05
CA GLN A 327 -34.50 -45.12 56.91
C GLN A 327 -33.84 -46.41 57.41
N GLU A 328 -32.53 -46.57 57.20
CA GLU A 328 -31.75 -47.68 57.74
C GLU A 328 -31.59 -47.58 59.27
N GLU A 329 -31.34 -46.38 59.81
CA GLU A 329 -31.29 -46.16 61.26
C GLU A 329 -32.63 -46.49 61.93
N GLU A 330 -33.75 -46.01 61.40
CA GLU A 330 -35.09 -46.33 61.95
C GLU A 330 -35.40 -47.83 61.89
N GLN A 331 -35.05 -48.50 60.79
CA GLN A 331 -35.28 -49.95 60.65
C GLN A 331 -34.38 -50.77 61.59
N SER A 332 -33.11 -50.39 61.73
CA SER A 332 -32.17 -51.03 62.65
C SER A 332 -32.65 -50.85 64.10
N HIS A 333 -33.02 -49.63 64.50
CA HIS A 333 -33.57 -49.36 65.83
C HIS A 333 -34.87 -50.13 66.12
N CYS A 334 -35.80 -50.22 65.17
CA CYS A 334 -37.03 -51.01 65.34
C CYS A 334 -36.72 -52.51 65.48
N SER A 335 -35.75 -53.03 64.71
CA SER A 335 -35.35 -54.44 64.78
C SER A 335 -34.68 -54.80 66.11
N GLU A 336 -33.80 -53.94 66.62
CA GLU A 336 -33.18 -54.12 67.94
C GLU A 336 -34.20 -54.00 69.06
N GLN A 337 -35.13 -53.03 68.97
CA GLN A 337 -36.18 -52.85 69.96
C GLN A 337 -37.13 -54.04 70.02
N GLU A 338 -37.53 -54.61 68.87
CA GLU A 338 -38.36 -55.81 68.85
C GLU A 338 -37.62 -57.04 69.37
N ARG A 339 -36.32 -57.19 69.08
CA ARG A 339 -35.50 -58.26 69.67
C ARG A 339 -35.48 -58.18 71.20
N MET A 340 -35.32 -56.97 71.74
CA MET A 340 -35.34 -56.75 73.18
C MET A 340 -36.73 -57.02 73.79
N LYS A 341 -37.82 -56.66 73.09
CA LYS A 341 -39.18 -57.00 73.53
C LYS A 341 -39.42 -58.52 73.56
N THR A 342 -38.95 -59.25 72.56
CA THR A 342 -39.07 -60.72 72.54
C THR A 342 -38.30 -61.36 73.68
N GLU A 343 -37.07 -60.91 73.95
CA GLU A 343 -36.24 -61.42 75.06
C GLU A 343 -36.88 -61.15 76.43
N ILE A 344 -37.48 -59.96 76.62
CA ILE A 344 -38.25 -59.65 77.84
C ILE A 344 -39.47 -60.58 77.99
N SER A 345 -40.18 -60.87 76.90
CA SER A 345 -41.33 -61.77 76.92
C SER A 345 -40.93 -63.19 77.33
N ASP A 346 -39.86 -63.72 76.73
CA ASP A 346 -39.34 -65.06 77.02
C ASP A 346 -38.89 -65.18 78.49
N LEU A 347 -38.16 -64.18 79.01
CA LEU A 347 -37.73 -64.14 80.41
C LEU A 347 -38.92 -64.03 81.38
N THR A 348 -39.97 -63.30 81.00
CA THR A 348 -41.19 -63.16 81.81
C THR A 348 -41.95 -64.49 81.88
N GLU A 349 -41.99 -65.25 80.78
CA GLU A 349 -42.60 -66.58 80.74
C GLU A 349 -41.80 -67.59 81.58
N GLU A 350 -40.47 -67.59 81.48
CA GLU A 350 -39.61 -68.44 82.32
C GLU A 350 -39.79 -68.14 83.82
N LEU A 351 -39.93 -66.86 84.18
CA LEU A 351 -40.19 -66.43 85.54
C LEU A 351 -41.54 -66.97 86.04
N HIS A 352 -42.60 -66.83 85.24
CA HIS A 352 -43.92 -67.34 85.59
C HIS A 352 -43.90 -68.87 85.79
N GLN A 353 -43.15 -69.59 84.94
CA GLN A 353 -42.98 -71.04 85.06
C GLN A 353 -42.24 -71.44 86.34
N LYS A 354 -41.24 -70.65 86.77
CA LYS A 354 -40.57 -70.82 88.07
C LYS A 354 -41.52 -70.55 89.23
N GLU A 355 -42.37 -69.52 89.15
CA GLU A 355 -43.38 -69.24 90.17
C GLU A 355 -44.39 -70.39 90.32
N ILE A 356 -44.89 -70.96 89.21
CA ILE A 356 -45.74 -72.15 89.22
C ILE A 356 -45.03 -73.32 89.89
N THR A 357 -43.76 -73.53 89.55
CA THR A 357 -42.94 -74.60 90.13
C THR A 357 -42.78 -74.42 91.65
N ILE A 358 -42.50 -73.19 92.11
CA ILE A 358 -42.38 -72.85 93.53
C ILE A 358 -43.72 -73.10 94.25
N ALA A 359 -44.84 -72.64 93.69
CA ALA A 359 -46.17 -72.87 94.26
C ALA A 359 -46.46 -74.36 94.43
N THR A 360 -46.11 -75.17 93.43
CA THR A 360 -46.28 -76.64 93.47
C THR A 360 -45.41 -77.29 94.56
N ILE A 361 -44.16 -76.83 94.74
CA ILE A 361 -43.27 -77.31 95.80
C ILE A 361 -43.80 -76.90 97.17
N MET A 362 -44.28 -75.65 97.33
CA MET A 362 -44.87 -75.16 98.56
C MET A 362 -46.09 -75.99 98.98
N GLU A 363 -46.96 -76.34 98.03
CA GLU A 363 -48.13 -77.18 98.31
C GLU A 363 -47.71 -78.58 98.78
N LYS A 364 -46.72 -79.20 98.11
CA LYS A 364 -46.13 -80.47 98.58
C LYS A 364 -45.50 -80.38 99.97
N ALA A 365 -44.78 -79.30 100.27
CA ALA A 365 -44.18 -79.07 101.58
C ALA A 365 -45.24 -78.96 102.68
N SER A 366 -46.32 -78.21 102.43
CA SER A 366 -47.43 -78.08 103.38
C SER A 366 -48.15 -79.41 103.65
N LEU A 367 -48.22 -80.29 102.65
CA LEU A 367 -48.84 -81.61 102.76
C LEU A 367 -47.99 -82.57 103.62
N LEU A 368 -46.67 -82.54 103.42
CA LEU A 368 -45.69 -83.24 104.28
C LEU A 368 -45.73 -82.72 105.73
N GLU A 369 -45.85 -81.41 105.92
CA GLU A 369 -45.95 -80.78 107.24
C GLU A 369 -47.22 -81.28 107.98
N ARG A 370 -48.33 -81.42 107.26
CA ARG A 370 -49.58 -81.98 107.80
C ARG A 370 -49.46 -83.48 108.13
N GLN A 371 -48.74 -84.26 107.32
CA GLN A 371 -48.45 -85.66 107.59
C GLN A 371 -47.61 -85.83 108.88
N LEU A 372 -46.52 -85.08 109.02
CA LEU A 372 -45.67 -85.09 110.21
C LEU A 372 -46.45 -84.68 111.48
N LYS A 373 -47.34 -83.69 111.36
CA LYS A 373 -48.17 -83.25 112.48
C LYS A 373 -49.12 -84.35 112.99
N MET A 374 -49.72 -85.12 112.09
CA MET A 374 -50.56 -86.26 112.48
C MET A 374 -49.74 -87.40 113.09
N GLU A 375 -48.54 -87.71 112.57
CA GLU A 375 -47.64 -88.70 113.17
C GLU A 375 -47.24 -88.32 114.61
N LEU A 376 -46.93 -87.03 114.85
CA LEU A 376 -46.64 -86.52 116.19
C LEU A 376 -47.85 -86.68 117.14
N GLU A 377 -49.06 -86.35 116.66
CA GLU A 377 -50.27 -86.48 117.48
C GLU A 377 -50.62 -87.94 117.83
N ILE A 378 -50.29 -88.89 116.94
CA ILE A 378 -50.41 -90.33 117.20
C ILE A 378 -49.38 -90.77 118.26
N LYS A 379 -48.13 -90.28 118.17
CA LYS A 379 -47.09 -90.56 119.16
C LYS A 379 -47.44 -90.00 120.55
N ASP A 380 -47.99 -88.79 120.63
CA ASP A 380 -48.38 -88.18 121.90
C ASP A 380 -49.55 -88.92 122.58
N LYS A 381 -50.50 -89.47 121.78
CA LYS A 381 -51.58 -90.32 122.30
C LYS A 381 -51.08 -91.68 122.82
N LEU A 382 -49.98 -92.21 122.27
CA LEU A 382 -49.33 -93.42 122.74
C LEU A 382 -48.55 -93.20 124.05
N LEU A 383 -47.86 -92.06 124.18
CA LEU A 383 -47.11 -91.71 125.39
C LEU A 383 -48.03 -91.37 126.58
N ALA A 384 -49.21 -90.78 126.35
CA ALA A 384 -50.18 -90.46 127.40
C ALA A 384 -50.80 -91.68 128.10
N LYS A 385 -50.73 -92.88 127.51
CA LYS A 385 -51.19 -94.14 128.15
C LYS A 385 -50.11 -94.85 128.97
N GLN A 386 -48.87 -94.34 129.00
CA GLN A 386 -47.71 -95.02 129.56
C GLN A 386 -47.08 -94.25 130.75
N GLN A 387 -47.90 -93.72 131.68
CA GLN A 387 -47.38 -93.07 132.89
C GLN A 387 -48.31 -93.17 134.12
N VAL A 388 -48.88 -94.35 134.44
CA VAL A 388 -49.37 -94.68 135.80
C VAL A 388 -49.17 -96.19 136.06
N CYS A 389 -48.42 -96.49 137.13
CA CYS A 389 -48.14 -97.79 137.76
C CYS A 389 -47.08 -98.72 137.14
N LYS A 390 -45.89 -98.73 137.79
CA LYS A 390 -45.05 -99.91 138.04
C LYS A 390 -44.81 -100.05 139.55
N GLU A 391 -45.36 -101.09 140.17
CA GLU A 391 -44.76 -101.84 141.28
C GLU A 391 -44.33 -103.23 140.76
N ALA A 392 -43.41 -103.90 141.46
CA ALA A 392 -42.22 -104.53 140.88
C ALA A 392 -42.26 -106.05 140.54
N LYS A 393 -41.41 -106.44 139.55
CA LYS A 393 -40.87 -107.78 139.13
C LYS A 393 -41.84 -108.78 138.44
N PRO A 394 -41.37 -109.83 137.73
CA PRO A 394 -40.30 -109.97 136.71
C PRO A 394 -40.72 -110.80 135.42
N SER A 395 -39.79 -111.02 134.47
CA SER A 395 -39.70 -112.12 133.46
C SER A 395 -40.21 -111.98 131.99
N ILE A 396 -39.35 -112.43 131.03
CA ILE A 396 -39.56 -113.16 129.74
C ILE A 396 -40.03 -112.44 128.44
N ASP A 397 -39.10 -112.36 127.46
CA ASP A 397 -39.03 -112.85 126.06
C ASP A 397 -40.00 -112.49 124.88
N LEU A 398 -39.37 -112.38 123.69
CA LEU A 398 -39.76 -112.53 122.26
C LEU A 398 -40.18 -111.37 121.31
N SER A 399 -39.41 -111.30 120.19
CA SER A 399 -39.77 -111.08 118.75
C SER A 399 -40.10 -109.67 118.21
N ASN A 400 -39.90 -109.28 116.93
CA ASN A 400 -38.99 -109.56 115.79
C ASN A 400 -39.47 -108.64 114.61
N GLU A 401 -38.68 -108.54 113.52
CA GLU A 401 -39.05 -108.12 112.13
C GLU A 401 -39.27 -106.61 111.83
N GLU A 402 -38.85 -105.99 110.71
CA GLU A 402 -38.15 -106.43 109.49
C GLU A 402 -37.68 -105.21 108.65
N HIS A 403 -36.58 -105.42 107.90
CA HIS A 403 -36.21 -105.01 106.52
C HIS A 403 -36.55 -103.61 105.94
N GLY A 404 -35.78 -103.00 105.04
CA GLY A 404 -34.64 -103.38 104.17
C GLY A 404 -34.51 -102.28 103.10
N ASN A 405 -33.31 -101.72 102.85
CA ASN A 405 -32.35 -102.05 101.77
C ASN A 405 -32.55 -101.33 100.42
N PHE A 406 -31.39 -101.11 99.77
CA PHE A 406 -31.07 -100.66 98.40
C PHE A 406 -30.74 -99.16 98.20
N THR A 407 -29.69 -98.72 97.48
CA THR A 407 -28.57 -99.39 96.77
C THR A 407 -27.48 -98.37 96.42
N ALA A 408 -26.25 -98.88 96.38
CA ALA A 408 -25.04 -98.44 95.67
C ALA A 408 -25.17 -97.69 94.31
N SER A 409 -24.11 -96.94 93.94
CA SER A 409 -23.35 -97.00 92.67
C SER A 409 -22.67 -95.64 92.39
N ILE A 410 -21.40 -95.43 92.75
CA ILE A 410 -20.16 -95.76 92.00
C ILE A 410 -19.86 -94.78 90.84
N HIS A 411 -18.64 -94.21 90.88
CA HIS A 411 -17.84 -93.64 89.78
C HIS A 411 -18.49 -92.62 88.84
N LYS A 412 -18.24 -91.32 89.08
CA LYS A 412 -18.26 -90.30 88.01
C LYS A 412 -17.59 -88.97 88.38
N LEU A 413 -16.37 -89.00 88.91
CA LEU A 413 -15.63 -87.78 89.31
C LEU A 413 -14.22 -87.63 88.71
N GLU A 414 -13.97 -88.18 87.52
CA GLU A 414 -12.66 -88.01 86.84
C GLU A 414 -12.74 -87.78 85.32
N HIS A 415 -13.87 -87.33 84.75
CA HIS A 415 -13.97 -87.14 83.30
C HIS A 415 -14.48 -85.77 82.80
N GLU A 416 -14.53 -84.76 83.68
CA GLU A 416 -14.97 -83.41 83.30
C GLU A 416 -13.85 -82.36 83.32
N ASN A 417 -12.66 -82.70 83.84
CA ASN A 417 -11.50 -81.78 83.91
C ASN A 417 -10.66 -81.70 82.62
N ILE A 418 -11.00 -82.47 81.57
CA ILE A 418 -10.34 -82.44 80.24
C ILE A 418 -11.23 -81.76 79.17
N ARG A 419 -12.49 -81.41 79.50
CA ARG A 419 -13.41 -80.77 78.54
C ARG A 419 -13.28 -79.24 78.49
N LEU A 420 -12.78 -78.62 79.55
CA LEU A 420 -12.63 -77.17 79.67
C LEU A 420 -11.29 -76.61 79.15
N GLN A 421 -10.36 -77.46 78.72
CA GLN A 421 -9.10 -77.02 78.06
C GLN A 421 -9.20 -76.91 76.53
N ASN A 422 -10.27 -77.43 75.91
CA ASN A 422 -10.45 -77.40 74.46
C ASN A 422 -11.29 -76.21 73.93
N SER A 423 -11.95 -75.45 74.81
CA SER A 423 -12.68 -74.23 74.42
C SER A 423 -11.79 -72.97 74.33
N HIS A 424 -10.56 -73.02 74.84
CA HIS A 424 -9.66 -71.85 74.87
C HIS A 424 -8.72 -71.73 73.65
N VAL A 425 -8.62 -72.77 72.82
CA VAL A 425 -7.79 -72.77 71.59
C VAL A 425 -8.57 -72.31 70.34
N LYS A 426 -9.90 -72.21 70.42
CA LYS A 426 -10.74 -71.82 69.29
C LYS A 426 -11.03 -70.31 69.19
N LEU A 427 -10.64 -69.51 70.20
CA LEU A 427 -10.84 -68.05 70.22
C LEU A 427 -9.59 -67.24 69.83
N GLN A 428 -8.46 -67.89 69.52
CA GLN A 428 -7.23 -67.21 69.12
C GLN A 428 -7.03 -67.15 67.59
N ASN A 429 -7.77 -67.95 66.80
CA ASN A 429 -7.58 -68.05 65.35
C ASN A 429 -8.47 -67.11 64.52
N ASP A 430 -9.51 -66.49 65.09
CA ASP A 430 -10.43 -65.61 64.34
C ASP A 430 -10.01 -64.12 64.38
N THR A 431 -8.97 -63.77 65.15
CA THR A 431 -8.51 -62.36 65.29
C THR A 431 -7.36 -62.00 64.31
N GLU A 432 -6.67 -62.97 63.70
CA GLU A 432 -5.52 -62.70 62.80
C GLU A 432 -5.86 -62.64 61.30
N THR A 433 -7.08 -62.99 60.86
CA THR A 433 -7.41 -63.08 59.42
C THR A 433 -7.90 -61.77 58.79
N SER A 434 -8.03 -60.65 59.52
CA SER A 434 -8.68 -59.44 58.98
C SER A 434 -7.75 -58.28 58.60
N ILE A 435 -6.42 -58.37 58.79
CA ILE A 435 -5.52 -57.21 58.54
C ILE A 435 -4.60 -57.37 57.30
N LEU A 436 -4.61 -58.51 56.61
CA LEU A 436 -3.70 -58.75 55.48
C LEU A 436 -4.39 -58.71 54.11
N GLY A 437 -4.86 -57.53 53.70
CA GLY A 437 -5.59 -57.38 52.44
C GLY A 437 -5.54 -55.98 51.82
N ARG A 438 -4.41 -55.27 51.89
CA ARG A 438 -4.20 -54.08 51.05
C ARG A 438 -2.71 -53.67 50.96
N LEU A 439 -1.96 -54.31 50.08
CA LEU A 439 -0.84 -53.69 49.36
C LEU A 439 -0.37 -54.59 48.20
N ASP A 440 0.02 -53.93 47.11
CA ASP A 440 0.80 -54.42 45.96
C ASP A 440 0.09 -55.17 44.81
N THR A 441 -0.18 -54.42 43.73
CA THR A 441 0.18 -54.87 42.37
C THR A 441 1.04 -53.82 41.67
N TYR A 442 2.27 -54.25 41.43
CA TYR A 442 3.39 -53.66 40.70
C TYR A 442 3.26 -53.86 39.18
N GLY A 443 3.91 -53.02 38.37
CA GLY A 443 4.14 -53.34 36.96
C GLY A 443 4.62 -52.20 36.06
N GLU A 444 5.93 -51.92 36.09
CA GLU A 444 6.67 -51.15 35.09
C GLU A 444 6.71 -51.86 33.72
N THR A 445 6.71 -51.10 32.61
CA THR A 445 7.32 -51.53 31.35
C THR A 445 8.11 -50.39 30.72
N LYS A 446 9.43 -50.58 30.59
CA LYS A 446 10.36 -49.79 29.78
C LYS A 446 10.56 -50.41 28.39
N HIS A 447 10.97 -49.56 27.46
CA HIS A 447 11.89 -49.76 26.33
C HIS A 447 11.38 -49.73 24.87
N SER A 448 11.87 -48.69 24.19
CA SER A 448 12.70 -48.73 22.96
C SER A 448 12.07 -49.16 21.63
N HIS A 449 11.97 -48.19 20.70
CA HIS A 449 12.57 -48.35 19.38
C HIS A 449 13.18 -47.03 18.87
N GLN A 450 14.46 -47.17 18.50
CA GLN A 450 15.31 -46.30 17.71
C GLN A 450 15.13 -46.69 16.23
N THR A 451 15.10 -45.73 15.28
CA THR A 451 15.95 -45.67 14.06
C THR A 451 15.61 -44.46 13.17
N HIS A 452 16.68 -43.87 12.64
CA HIS A 452 16.86 -42.70 11.78
C HIS A 452 16.03 -42.62 10.48
N SER A 453 15.79 -41.39 9.98
CA SER A 453 16.37 -40.93 8.70
C SER A 453 16.24 -39.41 8.51
N LYS A 454 17.29 -38.80 7.95
CA LYS A 454 17.28 -37.45 7.36
C LYS A 454 16.40 -37.48 6.10
N MET A 455 15.59 -36.45 5.87
CA MET A 455 15.78 -35.55 4.72
C MET A 455 14.88 -34.31 4.83
N GLN A 456 15.52 -33.22 4.42
CA GLN A 456 15.07 -31.89 4.05
C GLN A 456 13.87 -31.91 3.10
N GLU A 457 12.84 -31.09 3.35
CA GLU A 457 12.18 -30.24 2.34
C GLU A 457 10.99 -29.43 2.92
N LYS A 458 10.92 -28.17 2.48
CA LYS A 458 9.71 -27.38 2.18
C LYS A 458 8.74 -27.05 3.33
N GLU A 459 8.88 -25.84 3.86
CA GLU A 459 7.70 -24.98 4.10
C GLU A 459 7.97 -23.58 3.52
N GLU A 460 7.49 -23.41 2.29
CA GLU A 460 7.10 -22.11 1.75
C GLU A 460 5.62 -21.87 2.06
N SER A 461 5.30 -20.59 2.25
CA SER A 461 4.02 -19.96 1.91
C SER A 461 2.81 -20.17 2.83
N VAL A 462 2.67 -19.28 3.81
CA VAL A 462 1.35 -18.76 4.20
C VAL A 462 1.44 -17.25 4.39
N ILE A 463 1.46 -16.48 3.29
CA ILE A 463 0.89 -15.12 3.26
C ILE A 463 0.24 -14.92 1.88
N SER A 464 -1.06 -15.20 1.81
CA SER A 464 -1.93 -14.81 0.71
C SER A 464 -2.22 -13.31 0.79
N CYS A 465 -1.67 -12.59 -0.18
CA CYS A 465 -2.39 -11.67 -1.06
C CYS A 465 -3.39 -10.67 -0.44
N TYR A 466 -2.90 -9.47 -0.11
CA TYR A 466 -3.63 -8.22 -0.37
C TYR A 466 -2.62 -7.07 -0.53
N ARG A 467 -2.23 -6.74 -1.77
CA ARG A 467 -1.87 -5.35 -2.10
C ARG A 467 -1.99 -5.05 -3.59
N SER A 468 -3.10 -4.37 -3.87
CA SER A 468 -3.26 -3.23 -4.77
C SER A 468 -2.57 -3.27 -6.14
N ARG A 469 -3.41 -3.56 -7.12
CA ARG A 469 -3.25 -3.30 -8.54
C ARG A 469 -3.42 -1.79 -8.78
N CYS A 470 -2.40 -1.09 -9.22
CA CYS A 470 -2.52 0.24 -9.79
C CYS A 470 -1.89 0.26 -11.18
N PHE A 471 -2.69 0.79 -12.10
CA PHE A 471 -2.51 0.81 -13.54
C PHE A 471 -1.27 1.59 -13.98
N SER A 472 -0.51 1.01 -14.90
CA SER A 472 0.38 1.77 -15.79
C SER A 472 0.19 1.23 -17.20
N ASN A 473 -0.76 1.80 -17.93
CA ASN A 473 -0.89 1.70 -19.39
C ASN A 473 -1.74 2.88 -19.90
N LEU A 474 -1.09 3.99 -20.22
CA LEU A 474 -1.50 4.87 -21.31
C LEU A 474 -0.23 5.17 -22.10
N LYS A 475 -0.03 4.41 -23.19
CA LYS A 475 0.86 4.81 -24.27
C LYS A 475 0.03 5.68 -25.20
N PHE A 476 0.36 6.96 -25.28
CA PHE A 476 -0.10 7.83 -26.34
C PHE A 476 0.86 7.64 -27.52
N ASP A 477 0.40 7.00 -28.59
CA ASP A 477 1.17 6.83 -29.82
C ASP A 477 1.19 8.15 -30.59
N ASN A 478 2.29 8.91 -30.47
CA ASN A 478 2.46 10.19 -31.16
C ASN A 478 3.10 10.06 -32.55
N ALA A 479 2.73 9.03 -33.33
CA ALA A 479 3.35 8.71 -34.61
C ALA A 479 2.60 9.24 -35.85
N ASN A 480 1.39 9.79 -35.70
CA ASN A 480 0.56 10.15 -36.86
C ASN A 480 0.62 11.63 -37.29
N MET A 481 1.33 12.51 -36.58
CA MET A 481 1.38 13.94 -36.95
C MET A 481 2.34 14.24 -38.12
N TRP A 482 3.32 13.37 -38.38
CA TRP A 482 4.33 13.58 -39.41
C TRP A 482 3.96 12.99 -40.77
N SER A 483 2.94 12.12 -40.84
CA SER A 483 2.46 11.54 -42.10
C SER A 483 1.67 12.54 -42.96
N TYR A 484 1.05 13.55 -42.34
CA TYR A 484 0.24 14.53 -43.07
C TYR A 484 1.06 15.68 -43.68
N LEU A 485 2.33 15.85 -43.28
CA LEU A 485 3.20 16.88 -43.85
C LEU A 485 3.87 16.49 -45.18
N LEU A 486 3.90 15.21 -45.55
CA LEU A 486 4.60 14.76 -46.76
C LEU A 486 3.74 14.68 -48.03
N VAL A 487 2.44 14.99 -47.96
CA VAL A 487 1.52 14.84 -49.11
C VAL A 487 1.32 16.14 -49.90
N PHE A 488 1.79 17.29 -49.42
CA PHE A 488 1.51 18.60 -50.06
C PHE A 488 2.60 19.16 -50.97
N THR A 489 3.72 18.47 -51.18
CA THR A 489 4.76 18.95 -52.10
C THR A 489 4.82 18.07 -53.33
N ASN A 490 3.87 18.25 -54.25
CA ASN A 490 4.03 17.95 -55.68
C ASN A 490 2.80 18.47 -56.43
N HIS A 491 2.85 19.69 -56.96
CA HIS A 491 2.27 20.04 -58.26
C HIS A 491 2.77 21.42 -58.69
N ASP A 492 3.65 21.43 -59.70
CA ASP A 492 4.02 22.63 -60.45
C ASP A 492 2.98 22.97 -61.54
N PHE A 493 3.01 24.25 -61.93
CA PHE A 493 2.68 24.86 -63.23
C PHE A 493 1.29 25.53 -63.51
N LEU A 494 1.36 26.88 -63.50
CA LEU A 494 0.81 27.90 -64.43
C LEU A 494 -0.65 28.43 -64.38
N PHE A 495 -0.71 29.78 -64.21
CA PHE A 495 -1.65 30.81 -64.74
C PHE A 495 -3.12 30.76 -64.26
N ILE A 496 -3.74 31.81 -63.71
CA ILE A 496 -4.02 33.14 -64.28
C ILE A 496 -4.14 34.20 -63.17
N ALA A 497 -3.59 35.38 -63.42
CA ALA A 497 -3.89 36.60 -62.67
C ALA A 497 -5.36 37.02 -62.84
N GLN A 498 -6.11 37.14 -61.75
CA GLN A 498 -7.29 38.01 -61.65
C GLN A 498 -7.53 38.36 -60.18
N SER A 499 -7.82 39.64 -59.94
CA SER A 499 -8.17 40.26 -58.66
C SER A 499 -9.27 39.51 -57.87
N PRO A 500 -9.32 39.63 -56.54
CA PRO A 500 -10.10 38.73 -55.69
C PRO A 500 -11.61 39.00 -55.77
N PRO A 501 -12.47 37.97 -55.89
CA PRO A 501 -13.85 38.04 -55.46
C PRO A 501 -13.97 37.49 -54.04
N GLU A 502 -14.66 38.22 -53.17
CA GLU A 502 -15.00 37.90 -51.77
C GLU A 502 -15.67 36.52 -51.55
N ILE A 503 -15.98 35.81 -52.64
CA ILE A 503 -16.51 34.44 -52.69
C ILE A 503 -15.49 33.40 -52.20
N SER A 504 -14.18 33.69 -52.30
CA SER A 504 -13.12 32.77 -51.87
C SER A 504 -13.10 32.51 -50.36
N PHE A 505 -13.40 33.53 -49.54
CA PHE A 505 -13.32 33.39 -48.09
C PHE A 505 -14.47 32.55 -47.55
N LEU A 506 -15.70 32.78 -48.03
CA LEU A 506 -16.89 32.00 -47.60
C LEU A 506 -16.78 30.53 -47.97
N VAL A 507 -16.33 30.22 -49.20
CA VAL A 507 -16.12 28.84 -49.66
C VAL A 507 -14.99 28.15 -48.88
N THR A 508 -13.95 28.90 -48.50
CA THR A 508 -12.85 28.37 -47.67
C THR A 508 -13.29 28.12 -46.24
N THR A 509 -14.08 29.02 -45.64
CA THR A 509 -14.65 28.81 -44.30
C THR A 509 -15.67 27.66 -44.27
N GLU A 510 -16.47 27.49 -45.32
CA GLU A 510 -17.42 26.38 -45.42
C GLU A 510 -16.71 25.02 -45.56
N LYS A 511 -15.61 24.97 -46.32
CA LYS A 511 -14.75 23.78 -46.39
C LYS A 511 -14.07 23.46 -45.07
N PHE A 512 -13.59 24.47 -44.34
CA PHE A 512 -13.01 24.28 -43.02
C PHE A 512 -14.04 23.72 -42.03
N LEU A 513 -15.26 24.27 -42.04
CA LEU A 513 -16.34 23.81 -41.17
C LEU A 513 -16.74 22.36 -41.48
N GLN A 514 -16.81 22.00 -42.76
CA GLN A 514 -17.11 20.62 -43.19
C GLN A 514 -16.00 19.63 -42.79
N GLU A 515 -14.73 20.06 -42.84
CA GLU A 515 -13.61 19.22 -42.41
C GLU A 515 -13.61 19.06 -40.88
N GLU A 516 -13.85 20.12 -40.11
CA GLU A 516 -14.05 20.06 -38.65
C GLU A 516 -15.21 19.14 -38.25
N GLU A 517 -16.35 19.22 -38.95
CA GLU A 517 -17.51 18.37 -38.70
C GLU A 517 -17.23 16.90 -39.05
N LYS A 518 -16.39 16.65 -40.06
CA LYS A 518 -15.91 15.30 -40.39
C LYS A 518 -14.97 14.76 -39.31
N HIS A 519 -14.01 15.57 -38.83
CA HIS A 519 -13.07 15.16 -37.77
C HIS A 519 -13.82 14.88 -36.46
N THR A 520 -14.84 15.67 -36.16
CA THR A 520 -15.71 15.47 -34.98
C THR A 520 -16.46 14.13 -35.07
N ARG A 521 -17.01 13.79 -36.25
CA ARG A 521 -17.67 12.49 -36.47
C ARG A 521 -16.71 11.31 -36.39
N GLU A 522 -15.52 11.41 -36.97
CA GLU A 522 -14.49 10.36 -36.88
C GLU A 522 -14.03 10.15 -35.43
N PHE A 523 -13.91 11.22 -34.66
CA PHE A 523 -13.60 11.14 -33.23
C PHE A 523 -14.73 10.46 -32.45
N GLU A 524 -15.98 10.83 -32.71
CA GLU A 524 -17.16 10.23 -32.09
C GLU A 524 -17.27 8.73 -32.41
N GLU A 525 -17.10 8.32 -33.66
CA GLU A 525 -17.10 6.91 -34.07
C GLU A 525 -16.00 6.12 -33.34
N ARG A 526 -14.80 6.70 -33.22
CA ARG A 526 -13.68 6.06 -32.53
C ARG A 526 -13.93 5.94 -31.02
N LEU A 527 -14.57 6.94 -30.43
CA LEU A 527 -14.96 6.92 -29.02
C LEU A 527 -16.05 5.86 -28.76
N ASN A 528 -17.05 5.79 -29.63
CA ASN A 528 -18.11 4.78 -29.57
C ASN A 528 -17.54 3.36 -29.73
N SER A 529 -16.59 3.15 -30.66
CA SER A 529 -15.90 1.87 -30.81
C SER A 529 -15.14 1.45 -29.55
N HIS A 530 -14.43 2.38 -28.90
CA HIS A 530 -13.77 2.10 -27.63
C HIS A 530 -14.75 1.80 -26.49
N LEU A 531 -15.91 2.48 -26.48
CA LEU A 531 -16.95 2.24 -25.48
C LEU A 531 -17.59 0.86 -25.65
N GLU A 532 -17.84 0.42 -26.89
CA GLU A 532 -18.29 -0.94 -27.20
C GLU A 532 -17.26 -2.01 -26.82
N GLU A 533 -15.97 -1.75 -27.05
CA GLU A 533 -14.89 -2.67 -26.66
C GLU A 533 -14.80 -2.82 -25.14
N LEU A 534 -14.92 -1.71 -24.41
CA LEU A 534 -14.99 -1.70 -22.95
C LEU A 534 -16.22 -2.45 -22.43
N GLN A 535 -17.39 -2.23 -23.02
CA GLN A 535 -18.60 -2.96 -22.68
C GLN A 535 -18.41 -4.46 -22.90
N ARG A 536 -17.88 -4.86 -24.05
CA ARG A 536 -17.58 -6.28 -24.37
C ARG A 536 -16.59 -6.90 -23.39
N TYR A 537 -15.55 -6.17 -22.99
CA TYR A 537 -14.58 -6.64 -22.00
C TYR A 537 -15.23 -6.81 -20.62
N SER A 538 -16.09 -5.86 -20.22
CA SER A 538 -16.82 -5.92 -18.96
C SER A 538 -17.79 -7.11 -18.92
N GLU A 539 -18.54 -7.35 -19.99
CA GLU A 539 -19.46 -8.48 -20.10
C GLU A 539 -18.73 -9.83 -20.07
N ASN A 540 -17.60 -9.94 -20.78
CA ASN A 540 -16.79 -11.15 -20.77
C ASN A 540 -16.23 -11.44 -19.38
N THR A 541 -15.82 -10.39 -18.68
CA THR A 541 -15.34 -10.48 -17.30
C THR A 541 -16.47 -10.94 -16.37
N LEU A 542 -17.65 -10.33 -16.46
CA LEU A 542 -18.84 -10.73 -15.70
C LEU A 542 -19.25 -12.19 -15.98
N LYS A 543 -19.27 -12.61 -17.25
CA LYS A 543 -19.54 -14.00 -17.65
C LYS A 543 -18.52 -14.96 -17.06
N LYS A 544 -17.24 -14.59 -17.01
CA LYS A 544 -16.18 -15.40 -16.38
C LYS A 544 -16.42 -15.56 -14.88
N TYR A 545 -16.76 -14.47 -14.18
CA TYR A 545 -17.09 -14.54 -12.75
C TYR A 545 -18.38 -15.33 -12.47
N ALA A 546 -19.41 -15.18 -13.29
CA ALA A 546 -20.66 -15.93 -13.16
C ALA A 546 -20.42 -17.45 -13.34
N ARG A 547 -19.61 -17.86 -14.33
CA ARG A 547 -19.20 -19.27 -14.50
C ARG A 547 -18.41 -19.80 -13.32
N MET A 548 -17.49 -19.01 -12.76
CA MET A 548 -16.72 -19.39 -11.57
C MET A 548 -17.57 -19.51 -10.31
N GLN A 549 -18.67 -18.74 -10.21
CA GLN A 549 -19.63 -18.91 -9.12
C GLN A 549 -20.49 -20.16 -9.30
N GLN A 550 -20.98 -20.42 -10.52
CA GLN A 550 -21.77 -21.63 -10.80
C GLN A 550 -20.96 -22.92 -10.59
N SER A 551 -19.67 -22.95 -10.97
CA SER A 551 -18.79 -24.09 -10.72
C SER A 551 -18.42 -24.30 -9.24
N ARG A 552 -18.77 -23.37 -8.35
CA ARG A 552 -18.59 -23.51 -6.89
C ARG A 552 -19.87 -23.96 -6.18
N HIS A 553 -20.99 -24.09 -6.90
CA HIS A 553 -22.29 -24.48 -6.34
C HIS A 553 -22.84 -25.80 -6.91
N THR A 554 -22.12 -26.43 -7.83
CA THR A 554 -22.19 -27.85 -8.18
C THR A 554 -21.00 -28.57 -7.56
#